data_AF-A0A524J548-F1
#
_entry.id   AF-A0A524J548-F1
#
_cell.length_a   1.000
_cell.length_b   1.000
_cell.length_c   1.000
_cell.angle_alpha   90.00
_cell.angle_beta   90.00
_cell.angle_gamma   90.00
#
_symmetry.space_group_name_H-M   'P 1'
#
loop_
_entity.id
_entity.type
_entity.pdbx_description
1 polymer ?
#
loop_
_entity_poly.entity_id
_entity_poly.type
_entity_poly.pdbx_seq_one_letter_code
_entity_poly.pdbx_strand_id
1 'polypeptide(L)'
;MIDPITRRIIRFLTESEHLLVPIEELYHSLQSEGLLALTSEETFEQLIVTDERFEVYESLGHSDLFQPAIQAELRSRGLITGPLVMLRERGASSEEIMLDVLLHLEEMNQALETAWQLRPEGNNEIEAELLNLLMMGDILEREIRHAIQNGTVMMEFDVEGVEDTPGPEIQ
;
A
#
# COMPACT_ATOMS: atom_id res chain seq x y z
N MET A 1 21.87 -12.71 -13.65
CA MET A 1 21.93 -13.59 -12.46
C MET A 1 21.13 -12.88 -11.39
N ILE A 2 20.01 -13.44 -10.92
CA ILE A 2 19.15 -12.75 -9.94
C ILE A 2 19.87 -12.75 -8.58
N ASP A 3 20.09 -11.57 -8.03
CA ASP A 3 20.72 -11.34 -6.74
C ASP A 3 19.84 -11.93 -5.60
N PRO A 4 20.42 -12.20 -4.42
CA PRO A 4 19.70 -12.88 -3.34
C PRO A 4 18.55 -12.05 -2.75
N ILE A 5 18.62 -10.72 -2.79
CA ILE A 5 17.59 -9.83 -2.25
C ILE A 5 16.37 -9.91 -3.16
N THR A 6 16.53 -9.66 -4.47
CA THR A 6 15.38 -9.74 -5.37
C THR A 6 14.78 -11.15 -5.44
N ARG A 7 15.60 -12.20 -5.40
CA ARG A 7 15.06 -13.58 -5.33
C ARG A 7 14.18 -13.77 -4.09
N ARG A 8 14.56 -13.18 -2.95
CA ARG A 8 13.80 -13.29 -1.71
C ARG A 8 12.50 -12.48 -1.78
N ILE A 9 12.53 -11.28 -2.35
CA ILE A 9 11.34 -10.46 -2.60
C ILE A 9 10.35 -11.22 -3.48
N ILE A 10 10.80 -11.74 -4.63
CA ILE A 10 9.94 -12.51 -5.54
C ILE A 10 9.30 -13.69 -4.81
N ARG A 11 10.07 -14.44 -4.00
CA ARG A 11 9.51 -15.54 -3.21
C ARG A 11 8.46 -15.04 -2.22
N PHE A 12 8.75 -13.98 -1.48
CA PHE A 12 7.81 -13.40 -0.52
C PHE A 12 6.50 -13.01 -1.20
N LEU A 13 6.58 -12.22 -2.28
CA LEU A 13 5.42 -11.76 -3.02
C LEU A 13 4.68 -12.91 -3.69
N THR A 14 5.35 -14.00 -4.07
CA THR A 14 4.70 -15.19 -4.65
C THR A 14 3.92 -15.98 -3.60
N GLU A 15 4.47 -16.11 -2.39
CA GLU A 15 3.90 -16.83 -1.25
C GLU A 15 2.85 -16.01 -0.48
N SER A 16 2.79 -14.70 -0.71
CA SER A 16 1.82 -13.80 -0.09
C SER A 16 0.38 -14.13 -0.50
N GLU A 17 -0.52 -14.12 0.49
CA GLU A 17 -1.97 -14.21 0.29
C GLU A 17 -2.51 -12.97 -0.45
N HIS A 18 -1.94 -11.80 -0.17
CA HIS A 18 -2.26 -10.54 -0.84
C HIS A 18 -1.50 -10.35 -2.15
N LEU A 19 -2.14 -9.66 -3.10
CA LEU A 19 -1.53 -9.27 -4.38
C LEU A 19 -0.61 -8.07 -4.22
N LEU A 20 -1.08 -7.07 -3.50
CA LEU A 20 -0.38 -5.89 -3.06
C LEU A 20 0.19 -6.14 -1.67
N VAL A 21 1.47 -5.89 -1.50
CA VAL A 21 2.13 -6.02 -0.20
C VAL A 21 2.83 -4.71 0.12
N PRO A 22 2.76 -4.20 1.35
CA PRO A 22 3.56 -3.05 1.75
C PRO A 22 5.06 -3.24 1.55
N ILE A 23 5.73 -2.25 0.96
CA ILE A 23 7.19 -2.24 0.85
C ILE A 23 7.84 -2.31 2.23
N GLU A 24 7.25 -1.66 3.23
CA GLU A 24 7.72 -1.68 4.62
C GLU A 24 7.74 -3.12 5.20
N GLU A 25 6.72 -3.94 4.91
CA GLU A 25 6.68 -5.33 5.38
C GLU A 25 7.79 -6.18 4.74
N LEU A 26 8.04 -5.97 3.44
CA LEU A 26 9.15 -6.61 2.75
C LEU A 26 10.49 -6.21 3.37
N TYR A 27 10.66 -4.91 3.63
CA TYR A 27 11.88 -4.36 4.23
C TYR A 27 12.14 -4.99 5.60
N HIS A 28 11.16 -4.98 6.51
CA HIS A 28 11.29 -5.57 7.85
C HIS A 28 11.57 -7.08 7.78
N SER A 29 10.91 -7.79 6.87
CA SER A 29 11.15 -9.22 6.65
C SER A 29 12.60 -9.50 6.22
N LEU A 30 13.09 -8.81 5.18
CA LEU A 30 14.46 -8.97 4.66
C LEU A 30 15.52 -8.47 5.64
N GLN A 31 15.23 -7.42 6.40
CA GLN A 31 16.11 -6.90 7.44
C GLN A 31 16.25 -7.91 8.58
N SER A 32 15.15 -8.56 9.00
CA SER A 32 15.18 -9.61 10.02
C SER A 32 16.01 -10.84 9.60
N GLU A 33 16.11 -11.09 8.29
CA GLU A 33 16.97 -12.12 7.69
C GLU A 33 18.43 -11.67 7.52
N GLY A 34 18.75 -10.40 7.83
CA GLY A 34 20.09 -9.82 7.67
C GLY A 34 20.46 -9.48 6.22
N LEU A 35 19.52 -9.54 5.29
CA LEU A 35 19.75 -9.31 3.86
C LEU A 35 19.91 -7.82 3.52
N LEU A 36 19.43 -6.93 4.39
CA LEU A 36 19.46 -5.46 4.22
C LEU A 36 20.34 -4.76 5.27
N ALA A 37 21.35 -5.45 5.83
CA ALA A 37 22.16 -4.93 6.94
C ALA A 37 22.86 -3.57 6.68
N LEU A 38 23.02 -3.18 5.41
CA LEU A 38 23.64 -1.93 4.97
C LEU A 38 22.72 -1.05 4.11
N THR A 39 21.44 -1.40 4.01
CA THR A 39 20.48 -0.75 3.12
C THR A 39 19.40 -0.09 3.98
N SER A 40 19.21 1.21 3.82
CA SER A 40 18.08 1.91 4.46
C SER A 40 16.78 1.59 3.73
N GLU A 41 15.66 1.79 4.42
CA GLU A 41 14.32 1.62 3.86
C GLU A 41 14.10 2.47 2.59
N GLU A 42 14.50 3.75 2.63
CA GLU A 42 14.43 4.65 1.46
C GLU A 42 15.25 4.13 0.26
N THR A 43 16.44 3.59 0.50
CA THR A 43 17.25 3.00 -0.57
C THR A 43 16.62 1.72 -1.10
N PHE A 44 16.01 0.92 -0.21
CA PHE A 44 15.30 -0.30 -0.59
C PHE A 44 14.07 0.00 -1.44
N GLU A 45 13.29 1.01 -1.07
CA GLU A 45 12.15 1.49 -1.85
C GLU A 45 12.57 1.93 -3.24
N GLN A 46 13.63 2.74 -3.37
CA GLN A 46 14.17 3.13 -4.69
C GLN A 46 14.61 1.92 -5.52
N LEU A 47 15.20 0.89 -4.90
CA LEU A 47 15.59 -0.34 -5.60
C LEU A 47 14.36 -1.10 -6.14
N ILE A 48 13.25 -1.10 -5.41
CA ILE A 48 12.00 -1.73 -5.87
C ILE A 48 11.38 -0.91 -6.99
N VAL A 49 11.24 0.40 -6.82
CA VAL A 49 10.61 1.30 -7.80
C VAL A 49 11.35 1.29 -9.14
N THR A 50 12.67 1.16 -9.12
CA THR A 50 13.50 1.14 -10.34
C THR A 50 13.58 -0.23 -11.01
N ASP A 51 13.08 -1.29 -10.39
CA ASP A 51 13.14 -2.65 -10.90
C ASP A 51 11.86 -3.03 -11.65
N GLU A 52 11.98 -3.24 -12.95
CA GLU A 52 10.88 -3.50 -13.90
C GLU A 52 10.03 -4.75 -13.59
N ARG A 53 10.51 -5.62 -12.69
CA ARG A 53 9.79 -6.82 -12.24
C ARG A 53 8.68 -6.49 -11.25
N PHE A 54 8.72 -5.32 -10.64
CA PHE A 54 7.77 -4.88 -9.64
C PHE A 54 6.89 -3.76 -10.18
N GLU A 55 5.66 -3.72 -9.68
CA GLU A 55 4.74 -2.60 -9.85
C GLU A 55 4.48 -2.02 -8.48
N VAL A 56 4.72 -0.71 -8.34
CA VAL A 56 4.56 0.02 -7.09
C VAL A 56 3.38 0.96 -7.22
N TYR A 57 2.51 0.95 -6.21
CA TYR A 57 1.36 1.82 -6.09
C TYR A 57 1.53 2.71 -4.87
N GLU A 58 1.14 3.97 -5.00
CA GLU A 58 1.09 4.84 -3.83
C GLU A 58 0.09 4.32 -2.81
N SER A 59 0.47 4.43 -1.54
CA SER A 59 -0.42 4.09 -0.43
C SER A 59 -1.51 5.15 -0.26
N LEU A 60 -2.67 4.70 0.22
CA LEU A 60 -3.75 5.55 0.72
C LEU A 60 -3.26 6.58 1.77
N GLY A 61 -2.14 6.30 2.43
CA GLY A 61 -1.50 7.17 3.43
C GLY A 61 -0.80 8.43 2.93
N HIS A 62 -0.47 8.51 1.63
CA HIS A 62 0.12 9.70 1.02
C HIS A 62 -0.92 10.72 0.56
N SER A 63 -2.20 10.38 0.71
CA SER A 63 -3.26 11.35 0.53
C SER A 63 -3.23 12.39 1.66
N ASP A 64 -3.41 13.68 1.33
CA ASP A 64 -3.59 14.78 2.29
C ASP A 64 -4.85 14.62 3.19
N LEU A 65 -5.50 13.44 3.15
CA LEU A 65 -6.73 13.12 3.87
C LEU A 65 -6.51 13.04 5.39
N PHE A 66 -5.28 12.82 5.85
CA PHE A 66 -4.97 12.65 7.28
C PHE A 66 -3.94 13.68 7.74
N GLN A 67 -4.11 14.19 8.98
CA GLN A 67 -3.08 15.03 9.58
C GLN A 67 -1.82 14.21 9.92
N PRO A 68 -0.61 14.78 9.88
CA PRO A 68 0.64 14.04 10.08
C PRO A 68 0.75 13.25 11.40
N ALA A 69 0.14 13.74 12.48
CA ALA A 69 0.10 13.03 13.76
C ALA A 69 -0.74 11.75 13.69
N ILE A 70 -1.83 11.79 12.91
CA ILE A 70 -2.74 10.68 12.67
C ILE A 70 -2.08 9.68 11.74
N GLN A 71 -1.41 10.14 10.68
CA GLN A 71 -0.60 9.29 9.82
C GLN A 71 0.47 8.53 10.60
N ALA A 72 1.14 9.20 11.56
CA ALA A 72 2.15 8.58 12.42
C ALA A 72 1.55 7.55 13.39
N GLU A 73 0.37 7.80 13.97
CA GLU A 73 -0.32 6.86 14.85
C GLU A 73 -0.93 5.68 14.08
N LEU A 74 -1.45 5.92 12.88
CA LEU A 74 -1.92 4.87 11.99
C LEU A 74 -0.78 3.99 11.49
N ARG A 75 0.36 4.61 11.11
CA ARG A 75 1.58 3.88 10.74
C ARG A 75 2.14 3.09 11.94
N SER A 76 2.18 3.68 13.14
CA SER A 76 2.67 2.99 14.35
C SER A 76 1.82 1.77 14.72
N ARG A 77 0.57 1.73 14.27
CA ARG A 77 -0.38 0.62 14.44
C ARG A 77 -0.50 -0.29 13.22
N GLY A 78 0.28 -0.04 12.15
CA GLY A 78 0.24 -0.80 10.89
C GLY A 78 -1.03 -0.60 10.06
N LEU A 79 -1.82 0.44 10.35
CA LEU A 79 -3.12 0.73 9.71
C LEU A 79 -2.98 1.49 8.40
N ILE A 80 -1.94 2.31 8.28
CA ILE A 80 -1.54 2.92 7.03
C ILE A 80 -0.12 2.46 6.75
N THR A 81 0.00 1.65 5.71
CA THR A 81 1.27 1.10 5.28
C THR A 81 1.92 1.99 4.23
N GLY A 82 3.24 1.92 4.07
CA GLY A 82 3.95 2.60 2.98
C GLY A 82 3.48 2.16 1.58
N PRO A 83 4.14 2.60 0.50
CA PRO A 83 3.80 2.20 -0.86
C PRO A 83 3.61 0.68 -0.99
N LEU A 84 2.63 0.29 -1.81
CA LEU A 84 2.29 -1.10 -2.03
C LEU A 84 3.04 -1.62 -3.25
N VAL A 85 3.48 -2.87 -3.23
CA VAL A 85 4.19 -3.49 -4.34
C VAL A 85 3.58 -4.84 -4.71
N MET A 86 3.55 -5.10 -6.01
CA MET A 86 3.12 -6.35 -6.64
C MET A 86 4.20 -6.87 -7.60
N LEU A 87 4.24 -8.19 -7.80
CA LEU A 87 4.98 -8.79 -8.91
C LEU A 87 4.25 -8.58 -10.23
N ARG A 88 4.90 -7.93 -11.21
CA ARG A 88 4.35 -7.72 -12.55
C ARG A 88 3.93 -9.03 -13.24
N GLU A 89 4.68 -10.12 -13.00
CA GLU A 89 4.41 -11.43 -13.59
C GLU A 89 3.13 -12.12 -13.07
N ARG A 90 2.56 -11.67 -11.94
CA ARG A 90 1.26 -12.18 -11.47
C ARG A 90 0.14 -11.83 -12.45
N GLY A 91 0.33 -10.81 -13.30
CA GLY A 91 -0.60 -10.48 -14.37
C GLY A 91 -2.03 -10.20 -13.86
N ALA A 92 -2.14 -9.61 -12.67
CA ALA A 92 -3.42 -9.34 -12.04
C ALA A 92 -4.21 -8.34 -12.88
N SER A 93 -5.49 -8.63 -13.06
CA SER A 93 -6.44 -7.66 -13.63
C SER A 93 -6.68 -6.52 -12.64
N SER A 94 -7.09 -5.36 -13.15
CA SER A 94 -7.43 -4.23 -12.28
C SER A 94 -8.56 -4.55 -11.30
N GLU A 95 -9.46 -5.48 -11.65
CA GLU A 95 -10.51 -5.96 -10.73
C GLU A 95 -9.92 -6.74 -9.56
N GLU A 96 -8.97 -7.63 -9.81
CA GLU A 96 -8.27 -8.40 -8.76
C GLU A 96 -7.44 -7.50 -7.84
N ILE A 97 -6.77 -6.49 -8.39
CA ILE A 97 -6.06 -5.47 -7.61
C ILE A 97 -7.04 -4.71 -6.73
N MET A 98 -8.20 -4.28 -7.26
CA MET A 98 -9.21 -3.56 -6.47
C MET A 98 -9.85 -4.43 -5.37
N LEU A 99 -10.05 -5.73 -5.63
CA LEU A 99 -10.51 -6.67 -4.62
C LEU A 99 -9.49 -6.83 -3.49
N ASP A 100 -8.19 -6.86 -3.81
CA ASP A 100 -7.13 -6.94 -2.81
C ASP A 100 -7.02 -5.65 -1.98
N VAL A 101 -7.19 -4.48 -2.60
CA VAL A 101 -7.30 -3.20 -1.89
C VAL A 101 -8.51 -3.18 -0.95
N LEU A 102 -9.65 -3.75 -1.36
CA LEU A 102 -10.81 -3.90 -0.46
C LEU A 102 -10.49 -4.75 0.76
N LEU A 103 -9.79 -5.88 0.57
CA LEU A 103 -9.40 -6.75 1.68
C LEU A 103 -8.53 -5.99 2.69
N HIS A 104 -7.56 -5.22 2.21
CA HIS A 104 -6.72 -4.37 3.08
C HIS A 104 -7.55 -3.32 3.84
N LEU A 105 -8.54 -2.71 3.18
CA LEU A 105 -9.44 -1.75 3.82
C LEU A 105 -10.35 -2.39 4.87
N GLU A 106 -10.85 -3.59 4.61
CA GLU A 106 -11.64 -4.36 5.56
C GLU A 106 -10.82 -4.71 6.82
N GLU A 107 -9.58 -5.16 6.63
CA GLU A 107 -8.64 -5.46 7.72
C GLU A 107 -8.29 -4.20 8.52
N MET A 108 -8.06 -3.08 7.84
CA MET A 108 -7.83 -1.77 8.45
C MET A 108 -9.05 -1.33 9.28
N ASN A 109 -10.26 -1.44 8.74
CA ASN A 109 -11.50 -1.11 9.46
C ASN A 109 -11.65 -1.97 10.72
N GLN A 110 -11.37 -3.27 10.62
CA GLN A 110 -11.43 -4.18 11.76
C GLN A 110 -10.42 -3.82 12.86
N ALA A 111 -9.22 -3.38 12.48
CA ALA A 111 -8.21 -2.94 13.42
C ALA A 111 -8.58 -1.58 14.06
N LEU A 112 -9.22 -0.67 13.33
CA LEU A 112 -9.79 0.57 13.87
C LEU A 112 -10.94 0.29 14.85
N GLU A 113 -11.82 -0.68 14.55
CA GLU A 113 -12.89 -1.12 15.46
C GLU A 113 -12.31 -1.69 16.76
N THR A 114 -11.22 -2.45 16.66
CA THR A 114 -10.50 -2.98 17.82
C THR A 114 -9.89 -1.84 18.64
N ALA A 115 -9.27 -0.85 17.99
CA ALA A 115 -8.74 0.34 18.65
C ALA A 115 -9.84 1.14 19.36
N TRP A 116 -11.04 1.24 18.76
CA TRP A 116 -12.21 1.87 19.37
C TRP A 116 -12.67 1.15 20.65
N GLN A 117 -12.63 -0.18 20.66
CA GLN A 117 -12.98 -0.98 21.85
C GLN A 117 -11.96 -0.84 22.99
N LEU A 118 -10.68 -0.66 22.65
CA LEU A 118 -9.58 -0.57 23.61
C LEU A 118 -9.25 0.87 24.04
N ARG A 119 -9.97 1.87 23.53
CA ARG A 119 -9.67 3.27 23.76
C ARG A 119 -9.80 3.65 25.24
N PRO A 120 -9.01 4.63 25.73
CA PRO A 120 -9.18 5.16 27.08
C PRO A 120 -10.47 5.98 27.19
N GLU A 121 -11.27 5.74 28.24
CA GLU A 121 -12.48 6.52 28.50
C GLU A 121 -12.13 7.98 28.86
N GLY A 122 -12.93 8.93 28.36
CA GLY A 122 -12.83 10.34 28.71
C GLY A 122 -11.81 11.15 27.91
N ASN A 123 -11.20 10.58 26.88
CA ASN A 123 -10.39 11.33 25.92
C ASN A 123 -11.20 11.66 24.66
N ASN A 124 -11.95 12.76 24.71
CA ASN A 124 -12.85 13.20 23.62
C ASN A 124 -12.12 13.44 22.29
N GLU A 125 -10.83 13.76 22.30
CA GLU A 125 -10.04 13.99 21.09
C GLU A 125 -9.80 12.68 20.35
N ILE A 126 -9.30 11.66 21.05
CA ILE A 126 -9.11 10.30 20.51
C ILE A 126 -10.45 9.70 20.07
N GLU A 127 -11.52 9.95 20.82
CA GLU A 127 -12.86 9.44 20.44
C GLU A 127 -13.38 10.06 19.14
N ALA A 128 -13.29 11.38 19.00
CA ALA A 128 -13.71 12.06 17.79
C ALA A 128 -12.88 11.62 16.57
N GLU A 129 -11.59 11.39 16.79
CA GLU A 129 -10.66 10.97 15.74
C GLU A 129 -10.90 9.54 15.26
N LEU A 130 -11.03 8.58 16.18
CA LEU A 130 -11.35 7.19 15.82
C LEU A 130 -12.70 7.08 15.11
N LEU A 131 -13.71 7.86 15.52
CA LEU A 131 -14.99 7.90 14.82
C LEU A 131 -14.86 8.44 13.40
N ASN A 132 -14.05 9.48 13.21
CA ASN A 132 -13.80 10.04 11.88
C ASN A 132 -13.12 9.00 10.96
N LEU A 133 -12.12 8.30 11.48
CA LEU A 133 -11.40 7.24 10.75
C LEU A 133 -12.31 6.08 10.36
N LEU A 134 -13.13 5.58 11.29
CA LEU A 134 -14.10 4.54 11.02
C LEU A 134 -15.12 4.95 9.95
N MET A 135 -15.62 6.20 10.02
CA MET A 135 -16.56 6.71 9.03
C MET A 135 -15.92 6.84 7.64
N MET A 136 -14.66 7.26 7.59
CA MET A 136 -13.93 7.41 6.32
C MET A 136 -13.61 6.06 5.69
N GLY A 137 -13.26 5.07 6.51
CA GLY A 137 -13.07 3.69 6.08
C GLY A 137 -14.34 3.06 5.49
N ASP A 138 -15.51 3.26 6.10
CA ASP A 138 -16.80 2.81 5.56
C ASP A 138 -17.17 3.51 4.24
N ILE A 139 -16.83 4.80 4.09
CA ILE A 139 -17.03 5.53 2.82
C ILE A 139 -16.14 4.96 1.71
N LEU A 140 -14.83 4.79 1.98
CA LEU A 140 -13.87 4.24 1.03
C LEU A 140 -14.24 2.81 0.59
N GLU A 141 -14.64 1.97 1.53
CA GLU A 141 -15.09 0.60 1.24
C GLU A 141 -16.28 0.61 0.26
N ARG A 142 -17.27 1.49 0.49
CA ARG A 142 -18.45 1.59 -0.38
C ARG A 142 -18.11 2.09 -1.77
N GLU A 143 -17.26 3.12 -1.88
CA GLU A 143 -16.85 3.67 -3.18
C GLU A 143 -16.12 2.62 -4.01
N ILE A 144 -15.21 1.87 -3.40
CA ILE A 144 -14.48 0.82 -4.11
C ILE A 144 -15.41 -0.34 -4.49
N ARG A 145 -16.28 -0.80 -3.58
CA ARG A 145 -17.29 -1.82 -3.91
C ARG A 145 -18.17 -1.37 -5.09
N HIS A 146 -18.54 -0.09 -5.13
CA HIS A 146 -19.34 0.48 -6.21
C HIS A 146 -18.56 0.59 -7.52
N ALA A 147 -17.27 0.96 -7.48
CA ALA A 147 -16.39 1.00 -8.65
C ALA A 147 -16.21 -0.39 -9.29
N ILE A 148 -16.04 -1.43 -8.47
CA ILE A 148 -15.98 -2.83 -8.92
C ILE A 148 -17.31 -3.24 -9.57
N GLN A 149 -18.44 -3.00 -8.90
CA GLN A 149 -19.77 -3.38 -9.40
C GLN A 149 -20.15 -2.70 -10.71
N ASN A 150 -19.70 -1.46 -10.92
CA ASN A 150 -20.05 -0.67 -12.10
C ASN A 150 -19.03 -0.79 -13.24
N GLY A 151 -17.95 -1.56 -13.06
CA GLY A 151 -16.86 -1.66 -14.05
C GLY A 151 -16.20 -0.32 -14.39
N THR A 152 -16.36 0.69 -13.53
CA THR A 152 -15.80 2.03 -13.71
C THR A 152 -14.43 2.04 -13.06
N VAL A 153 -13.49 1.33 -13.67
CA VAL A 153 -12.09 1.30 -13.22
C VAL A 153 -11.38 2.51 -13.84
N MET A 154 -11.55 3.66 -13.20
CA MET A 154 -10.62 4.79 -13.29
C MET A 154 -10.48 5.38 -11.89
N MET A 155 -9.76 4.67 -11.02
CA MET A 155 -8.90 5.42 -10.10
C MET A 155 -7.60 5.60 -10.87
N GLU A 156 -7.37 6.84 -11.32
CA GLU A 156 -6.03 7.29 -11.72
C GLU A 156 -5.15 7.16 -10.47
N PHE A 157 -4.53 6.00 -10.30
CA PHE A 157 -3.27 5.94 -9.59
C PHE A 157 -2.30 6.67 -10.53
N ASP A 158 -1.94 7.91 -10.19
CA ASP A 158 -0.96 8.67 -10.95
C ASP A 158 0.32 7.84 -11.01
N VAL A 159 0.54 7.19 -12.15
CA VAL A 159 1.83 6.61 -12.50
C VAL A 159 2.67 7.81 -12.97
N GLU A 160 3.18 8.61 -12.04
CA GLU A 160 4.23 9.58 -12.39
C GLU A 160 5.46 8.77 -12.85
N GLY A 161 5.60 8.61 -14.17
CA GLY A 161 6.76 7.90 -14.71
C GLY A 161 6.64 7.39 -16.13
N VAL A 162 6.02 8.12 -17.06
CA VAL A 162 6.34 7.95 -18.49
C VAL A 162 6.63 9.33 -19.07
N GLU A 163 7.91 9.71 -19.10
CA GLU A 163 8.37 10.73 -20.04
C GLU A 163 8.03 10.25 -21.46
N ASP A 164 6.99 10.82 -22.04
CA ASP A 164 6.70 10.71 -23.46
C ASP A 164 7.76 11.53 -24.22
N THR A 165 8.92 10.91 -24.47
CA THR A 165 9.88 11.47 -25.43
C THR A 165 9.37 11.19 -26.85
N PRO A 166 8.96 12.21 -27.64
CA PRO A 166 8.65 11.98 -29.04
C PRO A 166 9.95 11.63 -29.79
N GLY A 167 9.94 10.46 -30.44
CA GLY A 167 11.04 9.97 -31.29
C GLY A 167 11.32 10.89 -32.50
N PRO A 168 12.48 10.73 -33.16
CA PRO A 168 12.94 11.67 -34.17
C PRO A 168 12.11 11.55 -35.46
N GLU A 169 11.56 12.68 -35.93
CA GLU A 169 11.05 12.78 -37.30
C GLU A 169 12.23 12.71 -38.27
N ILE A 170 12.28 11.61 -39.03
CA ILE A 170 13.11 11.48 -40.22
C ILE A 170 12.32 12.11 -41.38
N GLN A 171 12.82 13.20 -41.93
CA GLN A 171 12.59 13.61 -43.33
C GLN A 171 13.91 14.04 -43.96
#